data_AF-A0A1I3ERZ4-F1
#
_entry.id   AF-A0A1I3ERZ4-F1
#
_cell.length_a   1.000
_cell.length_b   1.000
_cell.length_c   1.000
_cell.angle_alpha   90.00
_cell.angle_beta   90.00
_cell.angle_gamma   90.00
#
_symmetry.space_group_name_H-M   'P 1'
#
loop_
_entity.id
_entity.type
_entity.pdbx_description
1 polymer ?
#
loop_
_entity_poly.entity_id
_entity_poly.type
_entity_poly.pdbx_seq_one_letter_code
_entity_poly.pdbx_strand_id
1 'polypeptide(L)'
;MDIIVRNTPSPGSSFTQNTKNSIISYYEYCQEHIHESGAFRDYRNYVCTEKNTNAKNDRTIFPLLKNLGFMIYNPHDIIKYSKLFTPKGIALVKTFIMEQKLEEKKDSLPSDNYYESKKHINNAIEELIFDGIWNAIKEHPEMTYRDVLILSIQFLLKYNSFDKVEFCYMLYCSQNNITNYAESEQIIQQYRAGHLEINVKSDTYDKKTGDASQRKISGIDSITCYTYIANLLSNAGIVDKTNKKRFELRSSNKEKAAALIA
;
A
#
# COMPACT_ATOMS: atom_id res chain seq x y z
N MET A 1 10.90 -8.57 -26.25
CA MET A 1 11.41 -7.25 -25.84
C MET A 1 12.07 -7.40 -24.48
N ASP A 2 13.30 -6.92 -24.31
CA ASP A 2 14.01 -6.99 -23.03
C ASP A 2 14.05 -5.61 -22.38
N ILE A 3 13.67 -5.53 -21.10
CA ILE A 3 13.72 -4.28 -20.34
C ILE A 3 14.49 -4.47 -19.03
N ILE A 4 15.19 -3.42 -18.63
CA ILE A 4 15.86 -3.33 -17.33
C ILE A 4 15.19 -2.22 -16.53
N VAL A 5 14.71 -2.56 -15.33
CA VAL A 5 14.03 -1.62 -14.43
C VAL A 5 14.72 -1.56 -13.09
N ARG A 6 14.72 -0.38 -12.48
CA ARG A 6 15.13 -0.21 -11.08
C ARG A 6 13.91 -0.26 -10.18
N ASN A 7 14.05 -0.89 -9.00
CA ASN A 7 13.01 -0.84 -7.99
C ASN A 7 12.81 0.61 -7.52
N THR A 8 11.56 1.03 -7.37
CA THR A 8 11.19 2.39 -6.93
C THR A 8 10.72 2.34 -5.48
N PRO A 9 10.74 3.45 -4.71
CA PRO A 9 10.15 3.46 -3.39
C PRO A 9 8.70 2.96 -3.40
N SER A 10 8.27 2.38 -2.29
CA SER A 10 6.94 1.80 -2.14
C SER A 10 6.46 1.94 -0.68
N PRO A 11 5.17 1.70 -0.40
CA PRO A 11 4.64 1.68 0.96
C PRO A 11 5.42 0.82 1.96
N GLY A 12 6.05 -0.26 1.50
CA GLY A 12 6.81 -1.19 2.35
C GLY A 12 5.97 -2.07 3.30
N SER A 13 4.67 -1.79 3.41
CA SER A 13 3.67 -2.61 4.10
C SER A 13 2.34 -2.58 3.35
N SER A 14 1.43 -3.47 3.74
CA SER A 14 0.06 -3.55 3.25
C SER A 14 -0.86 -3.93 4.40
N PHE A 15 -2.16 -3.61 4.31
CA PHE A 15 -3.17 -3.87 5.34
C PHE A 15 -3.59 -5.36 5.42
N THR A 16 -2.61 -6.27 5.54
CA THR A 16 -2.83 -7.68 5.87
C THR A 16 -3.33 -7.82 7.31
N GLN A 17 -3.85 -9.00 7.67
CA GLN A 17 -4.30 -9.25 9.05
C GLN A 17 -3.20 -8.98 10.09
N ASN A 18 -1.96 -9.40 9.82
CA ASN A 18 -0.85 -9.15 10.75
C ASN A 18 -0.55 -7.66 10.91
N THR A 19 -0.63 -6.88 9.82
CA THR A 19 -0.48 -5.42 9.88
C THR A 19 -1.63 -4.80 10.65
N LYS A 20 -2.89 -5.20 10.38
CA LYS A 20 -4.07 -4.72 11.12
C LYS A 20 -3.95 -4.98 12.63
N ASN A 21 -3.54 -6.18 13.01
CA ASN A 21 -3.31 -6.54 14.42
C ASN A 21 -2.23 -5.66 15.06
N SER A 22 -1.12 -5.42 14.35
CA SER A 22 -0.06 -4.52 14.86
C SER A 22 -0.60 -3.10 15.07
N ILE A 23 -1.39 -2.58 14.12
CA ILE A 23 -2.03 -1.26 14.20
C ILE A 23 -2.98 -1.16 15.41
N ILE A 24 -3.76 -2.22 15.68
CA ILE A 24 -4.61 -2.30 16.87
C ILE A 24 -3.76 -2.24 18.13
N SER A 25 -2.70 -3.03 18.23
CA SER A 25 -1.79 -3.03 19.39
C SER A 25 -1.15 -1.67 19.66
N TYR A 26 -0.76 -0.94 18.60
CA TYR A 26 -0.24 0.42 18.72
C TYR A 26 -1.26 1.35 19.38
N TYR A 27 -2.52 1.26 18.97
CA TYR A 27 -3.60 2.07 19.51
C TYR A 27 -3.95 1.68 20.95
N GLU A 28 -4.04 0.39 21.25
CA GLU A 28 -4.29 -0.11 22.61
C GLU A 28 -3.24 0.39 23.60
N TYR A 29 -1.96 0.33 23.22
CA TYR A 29 -0.89 0.90 24.03
C TYR A 29 -1.10 2.41 24.26
N CYS A 30 -1.46 3.16 23.22
CA CYS A 30 -1.78 4.59 23.40
C CYS A 30 -2.97 4.84 24.34
N GLN A 31 -3.94 3.92 24.42
CA GLN A 31 -5.08 4.04 25.35
C GLN A 31 -4.69 3.68 26.78
N GLU A 32 -3.87 2.66 26.98
CA GLU A 32 -3.36 2.26 28.30
C GLU A 32 -2.48 3.36 28.92
N HIS A 33 -1.77 4.10 28.06
CA HIS A 33 -0.82 5.15 28.44
C HIS A 33 -1.29 6.56 28.01
N ILE A 34 -2.61 6.81 28.03
CA ILE A 34 -3.24 8.00 27.41
C ILE A 34 -2.71 9.36 27.91
N HIS A 35 -2.26 9.40 29.16
CA HIS A 35 -1.73 10.61 29.83
C HIS A 35 -0.21 10.78 29.65
N GLU A 36 0.47 9.79 29.06
CA GLU A 36 1.91 9.80 28.91
C GLU A 36 2.37 10.51 27.64
N SER A 37 3.66 10.82 27.61
CA SER A 37 4.36 11.35 26.46
C SER A 37 5.79 10.82 26.47
N GLY A 38 6.36 10.59 25.30
CA GLY A 38 7.69 10.01 25.16
C GLY A 38 8.25 10.21 23.76
N ALA A 39 9.55 9.98 23.60
CA ALA A 39 10.15 10.00 22.27
C ALA A 39 9.53 8.91 21.40
N PHE A 40 9.22 9.22 20.13
CA PHE A 40 8.61 8.24 19.23
C PHE A 40 9.46 6.95 19.08
N ARG A 41 10.79 7.08 19.15
CA ARG A 41 11.69 5.94 19.13
C ARG A 41 11.43 4.97 20.29
N ASP A 42 11.21 5.50 21.48
CA ASP A 42 11.01 4.70 22.68
C ASP A 42 9.62 4.07 22.69
N TYR A 43 8.60 4.85 22.31
CA TYR A 43 7.25 4.32 22.04
C TYR A 43 7.28 3.09 21.12
N ARG A 44 8.02 3.13 20.00
CA ARG A 44 8.14 1.97 19.10
C ARG A 44 8.75 0.75 19.79
N ASN A 45 9.74 0.95 20.64
CA ASN A 45 10.38 -0.14 21.37
C ASN A 45 9.43 -0.72 22.41
N TYR A 46 8.76 0.13 23.20
CA TYR A 46 7.82 -0.31 24.22
C TYR A 46 6.66 -1.11 23.63
N VAL A 47 6.04 -0.62 22.56
CA VAL A 47 4.95 -1.34 21.88
C VAL A 47 5.44 -2.68 21.34
N CYS A 48 6.63 -2.74 20.76
CA CYS A 48 7.22 -4.00 20.29
C CYS A 48 7.44 -5.00 21.43
N THR A 49 7.95 -4.54 22.57
CA THR A 49 8.22 -5.41 23.73
C THR A 49 6.93 -5.83 24.46
N GLU A 50 6.02 -4.89 24.71
CA GLU A 50 4.84 -5.12 25.56
C GLU A 50 3.66 -5.71 24.79
N LYS A 51 3.51 -5.38 23.51
CA LYS A 51 2.45 -5.91 22.65
C LYS A 51 2.94 -6.99 21.67
N ASN A 52 4.20 -7.41 21.79
CA ASN A 52 4.81 -8.46 20.97
C ASN A 52 4.66 -8.20 19.45
N THR A 53 4.74 -6.94 19.02
CA THR A 53 4.73 -6.58 17.59
C THR A 53 6.09 -6.87 16.96
N ASN A 54 6.12 -7.07 15.65
CA ASN A 54 7.37 -7.36 14.94
C ASN A 54 8.10 -6.07 14.57
N ALA A 55 9.20 -5.76 15.27
CA ALA A 55 10.02 -4.57 15.02
C ALA A 55 10.44 -4.36 13.56
N LYS A 56 10.59 -5.43 12.76
CA LYS A 56 10.91 -5.31 11.32
C LYS A 56 9.72 -4.76 10.52
N ASN A 57 8.51 -5.15 10.88
CA ASN A 57 7.28 -4.69 10.24
C ASN A 57 6.95 -3.25 10.68
N ASP A 58 7.19 -2.92 11.95
CA ASP A 58 6.93 -1.59 12.50
C ASP A 58 7.66 -0.48 11.71
N ARG A 59 8.87 -0.77 11.21
CA ARG A 59 9.66 0.14 10.36
C ARG A 59 8.96 0.57 9.08
N THR A 60 8.00 -0.20 8.57
CA THR A 60 7.25 0.13 7.36
C THR A 60 5.78 0.46 7.64
N ILE A 61 5.19 -0.07 8.71
CA ILE A 61 3.80 0.26 9.10
C ILE A 61 3.69 1.72 9.55
N PHE A 62 4.59 2.21 10.42
CA PHE A 62 4.50 3.59 10.90
C PHE A 62 4.64 4.63 9.78
N PRO A 63 5.58 4.51 8.81
CA PRO A 63 5.61 5.39 7.65
C PRO A 63 4.34 5.29 6.78
N LEU A 64 3.80 4.09 6.57
CA LEU A 64 2.55 3.91 5.84
C LEU A 64 1.40 4.71 6.49
N LEU A 65 1.20 4.56 7.80
CA LEU A 65 0.15 5.26 8.53
C LEU A 65 0.35 6.78 8.54
N LYS A 66 1.60 7.24 8.68
CA LYS A 66 1.92 8.67 8.61
C LYS A 66 1.58 9.25 7.23
N ASN A 67 2.05 8.60 6.16
CA ASN A 67 1.85 9.09 4.80
C ASN A 67 0.38 9.10 4.38
N LEU A 68 -0.41 8.15 4.88
CA LEU A 68 -1.87 8.12 4.67
C LEU A 68 -2.65 9.03 5.62
N GLY A 69 -1.97 9.78 6.51
CA GLY A 69 -2.61 10.73 7.43
C GLY A 69 -3.35 10.08 8.62
N PHE A 70 -3.07 8.81 8.93
CA PHE A 70 -3.65 8.10 10.08
C PHE A 70 -2.88 8.33 11.38
N MET A 71 -1.60 8.72 11.28
CA MET A 71 -0.77 9.06 12.44
C MET A 71 -0.01 10.36 12.22
N ILE A 72 0.26 11.08 13.30
CA ILE A 72 1.10 12.28 13.31
C ILE A 72 2.25 12.07 14.28
N TYR A 73 3.46 11.99 13.74
CA TYR A 73 4.69 11.96 14.52
C TYR A 73 5.87 12.46 13.67
N ASN A 74 6.93 12.92 14.34
CA ASN A 74 8.25 13.01 13.75
C ASN A 74 9.19 12.04 14.48
N PRO A 75 10.15 11.39 13.78
CA PRO A 75 11.00 10.36 14.38
C PRO A 75 11.83 10.83 15.58
N HIS A 76 12.10 12.12 15.68
CA HIS A 76 12.95 12.75 16.69
C HIS A 76 12.17 13.53 17.76
N ASP A 77 10.84 13.58 17.65
CA ASP A 77 10.02 14.38 18.55
C ASP A 77 9.49 13.56 19.72
N ILE A 78 9.15 14.28 20.79
CA ILE A 78 8.30 13.77 21.87
C ILE A 78 6.85 13.79 21.36
N ILE A 79 6.20 12.64 21.42
CA ILE A 79 4.80 12.49 21.07
C ILE A 79 3.94 12.40 22.32
N LYS A 80 2.76 13.01 22.27
CA LYS A 80 1.70 12.74 23.25
C LYS A 80 0.91 11.53 22.75
N TYR A 81 0.86 10.44 23.52
CA TYR A 81 0.26 9.18 23.05
C TYR A 81 -1.22 9.33 22.69
N SER A 82 -1.96 10.16 23.44
CA SER A 82 -3.35 10.55 23.12
C SER A 82 -3.55 11.31 21.81
N LYS A 83 -2.48 11.77 21.16
CA LYS A 83 -2.52 12.52 19.90
C LYS A 83 -1.80 11.81 18.74
N LEU A 84 -1.25 10.61 18.97
CA LEU A 84 -0.49 9.91 17.95
C LEU A 84 -1.36 9.52 16.74
N PHE A 85 -2.57 9.02 17.00
CA PHE A 85 -3.54 8.73 15.96
C PHE A 85 -4.39 9.95 15.65
N THR A 86 -4.58 10.24 14.35
CA THR A 86 -5.53 11.26 13.91
C THR A 86 -6.96 10.79 14.10
N PRO A 87 -7.99 11.66 14.02
CA PRO A 87 -9.38 11.22 14.02
C PRO A 87 -9.68 10.16 12.95
N LYS A 88 -9.08 10.28 11.75
CA LYS A 88 -9.16 9.27 10.68
C LYS A 88 -8.46 7.97 11.08
N GLY A 89 -7.28 8.05 11.69
CA GLY A 89 -6.55 6.88 12.19
C GLY A 89 -7.32 6.14 13.29
N ILE A 90 -7.96 6.87 14.21
CA ILE A 90 -8.82 6.29 15.24
C ILE A 90 -10.01 5.58 14.59
N ALA A 91 -10.66 6.20 13.60
CA ALA A 91 -11.75 5.57 12.86
C ALA A 91 -11.29 4.27 12.18
N LEU A 92 -10.13 4.27 11.52
CA LEU A 92 -9.55 3.09 10.88
C LEU A 92 -9.31 1.96 11.88
N VAL A 93 -8.62 2.24 13.00
CA VAL A 93 -8.35 1.23 14.02
C VAL A 93 -9.65 0.66 14.60
N LYS A 94 -10.62 1.52 14.93
CA LYS A 94 -11.92 1.07 15.43
C LYS A 94 -12.63 0.17 14.43
N THR A 95 -12.53 0.46 13.14
CA THR A 95 -13.07 -0.40 12.09
C THR A 95 -12.35 -1.75 12.01
N PHE A 96 -11.03 -1.81 12.19
CA PHE A 96 -10.31 -3.09 12.31
C PHE A 96 -10.73 -3.89 13.55
N ILE A 97 -10.94 -3.23 14.69
CA ILE A 97 -11.46 -3.89 15.90
C ILE A 97 -12.87 -4.43 15.66
N MET A 98 -13.73 -3.67 14.97
CA MET A 98 -15.07 -4.15 14.60
C MET A 98 -15.00 -5.36 13.67
N GLU A 99 -14.10 -5.35 12.69
CA GLU A 99 -13.84 -6.49 11.81
C GLU A 99 -13.43 -7.74 12.60
N GLN A 100 -12.47 -7.61 13.52
CA GLN A 100 -12.01 -8.72 14.36
C GLN A 100 -13.14 -9.29 15.22
N LYS A 101 -13.92 -8.42 15.88
CA LYS A 101 -15.06 -8.83 16.71
C LYS A 101 -16.18 -9.50 15.91
N LEU A 102 -16.35 -9.12 14.64
CA LEU A 102 -17.33 -9.77 13.76
C LEU A 102 -16.89 -11.19 13.41
N GLU A 103 -15.60 -11.39 13.11
CA GLU A 103 -15.04 -12.73 12.83
C GLU A 103 -15.17 -13.66 14.05
N GLU A 104 -14.91 -13.16 15.26
CA GLU A 104 -15.10 -13.91 16.51
C GLU A 104 -16.55 -14.37 16.74
N LYS A 105 -17.52 -13.66 16.14
CA LYS A 105 -18.97 -13.94 16.25
C LYS A 105 -19.54 -14.68 15.05
N LYS A 106 -18.72 -15.07 14.07
CA LYS A 106 -19.17 -15.65 12.81
C LYS A 106 -20.15 -16.82 12.98
N ASP A 107 -19.85 -17.73 13.90
CA ASP A 107 -20.67 -18.93 14.14
C ASP A 107 -21.91 -18.67 14.99
N SER A 108 -22.00 -17.48 15.60
CA SER A 108 -23.10 -17.08 16.51
C SER A 108 -24.16 -16.19 15.84
N LEU A 109 -23.87 -15.65 14.66
CA LEU A 109 -24.75 -14.74 13.95
C LEU A 109 -25.50 -15.46 12.83
N PRO A 110 -26.74 -15.05 12.50
CA PRO A 110 -27.38 -15.45 11.25
C PRO A 110 -26.46 -15.11 10.06
N SER A 111 -26.34 -16.06 9.12
CA SER A 111 -25.44 -15.96 7.96
C SER A 111 -25.60 -14.62 7.22
N ASP A 112 -26.84 -14.21 6.92
CA ASP A 112 -27.11 -12.98 6.17
C ASP A 112 -26.63 -11.73 6.94
N ASN A 113 -26.92 -11.65 8.25
CA ASN A 113 -26.46 -10.55 9.10
C ASN A 113 -24.93 -10.47 9.14
N TYR A 114 -24.24 -11.61 9.19
CA TYR A 114 -22.78 -11.65 9.16
C TYR A 114 -22.24 -11.10 7.84
N TYR A 115 -22.75 -11.56 6.69
CA TYR A 115 -22.26 -11.13 5.38
C TYR A 115 -22.58 -9.66 5.10
N GLU A 116 -23.76 -9.17 5.47
CA GLU A 116 -24.11 -7.76 5.35
C GLU A 116 -23.20 -6.89 6.23
N SER A 117 -23.02 -7.25 7.50
CA SER A 117 -22.12 -6.54 8.41
C SER A 117 -20.68 -6.52 7.90
N LYS A 118 -20.19 -7.66 7.40
CA LYS A 118 -18.84 -7.79 6.83
C LYS A 118 -18.68 -6.88 5.62
N LYS A 119 -19.68 -6.82 4.74
CA LYS A 119 -19.70 -5.93 3.58
C LYS A 119 -19.62 -4.46 4.00
N HIS A 120 -20.41 -4.03 4.98
CA HIS A 120 -20.37 -2.65 5.50
C HIS A 120 -19.02 -2.30 6.11
N ILE A 121 -18.43 -3.20 6.90
CA ILE A 121 -17.11 -3.01 7.50
C ILE A 121 -16.03 -2.93 6.42
N ASN A 122 -16.05 -3.83 5.43
CA ASN A 122 -15.09 -3.82 4.33
C ASN A 122 -15.19 -2.51 3.52
N ASN A 123 -16.40 -2.07 3.20
CA ASN A 123 -16.61 -0.79 2.51
C ASN A 123 -16.05 0.38 3.33
N ALA A 124 -16.29 0.40 4.65
CA ALA A 124 -15.76 1.46 5.52
C ALA A 124 -14.22 1.46 5.55
N ILE A 125 -13.58 0.29 5.56
CA ILE A 125 -12.12 0.16 5.45
C ILE A 125 -11.64 0.69 4.10
N GLU A 126 -12.26 0.28 3.01
CA GLU A 126 -11.91 0.73 1.66
C GLU A 126 -12.00 2.26 1.53
N GLU A 127 -13.09 2.88 1.99
CA GLU A 127 -13.26 4.34 1.96
C GLU A 127 -12.20 5.05 2.82
N LEU A 128 -11.91 4.57 4.03
CA LEU A 128 -10.90 5.18 4.88
C LEU A 128 -9.51 5.11 4.25
N ILE A 129 -9.16 3.98 3.63
CA ILE A 129 -7.86 3.82 2.95
C ILE A 129 -7.83 4.66 1.67
N PHE A 130 -8.93 4.74 0.92
CA PHE A 130 -9.06 5.63 -0.23
C PHE A 130 -8.81 7.09 0.16
N ASP A 131 -9.45 7.57 1.22
CA ASP A 131 -9.22 8.92 1.78
C ASP A 131 -7.76 9.12 2.20
N GLY A 132 -7.12 8.08 2.72
CA GLY A 132 -5.70 8.10 3.05
C GLY A 132 -4.82 8.24 1.80
N ILE A 133 -5.15 7.54 0.70
CA ILE A 133 -4.45 7.68 -0.58
C ILE A 133 -4.68 9.07 -1.17
N TRP A 134 -5.90 9.60 -1.09
CA TRP A 134 -6.21 10.97 -1.50
C TRP A 134 -5.31 11.97 -0.78
N ASN A 135 -5.27 11.89 0.56
CA ASN A 135 -4.40 12.71 1.38
C ASN A 135 -2.92 12.57 0.99
N ALA A 136 -2.45 11.34 0.79
CA ALA A 136 -1.07 11.07 0.38
C ALA A 136 -0.70 11.68 -0.98
N ILE A 137 -1.63 11.70 -1.94
CA ILE A 137 -1.39 12.25 -3.28
C ILE A 137 -1.48 13.79 -3.28
N LYS A 138 -2.43 14.36 -2.53
CA LYS A 138 -2.72 15.81 -2.58
C LYS A 138 -1.90 16.62 -1.57
N GLU A 139 -1.72 16.10 -0.36
CA GLU A 139 -1.15 16.84 0.77
C GLU A 139 0.31 16.48 1.08
N HIS A 140 0.83 15.37 0.53
CA HIS A 140 2.19 14.86 0.80
C HIS A 140 3.04 14.72 -0.47
N PRO A 141 3.40 15.83 -1.15
CA PRO A 141 4.25 15.79 -2.35
C PRO A 141 5.63 15.17 -2.10
N GLU A 142 6.11 15.19 -0.86
CA GLU A 142 7.38 14.60 -0.42
C GLU A 142 7.33 13.07 -0.27
N MET A 143 6.14 12.46 -0.36
CA MET A 143 6.01 11.01 -0.22
C MET A 143 6.75 10.28 -1.35
N THR A 144 7.75 9.49 -0.96
CA THR A 144 8.71 8.87 -1.91
C THR A 144 8.10 7.93 -2.96
N TYR A 145 6.90 7.40 -2.72
CA TYR A 145 6.19 6.51 -3.65
C TYR A 145 4.96 7.15 -4.29
N ARG A 146 4.79 8.47 -4.15
CA ARG A 146 3.66 9.22 -4.73
C ARG A 146 3.59 9.07 -6.24
N ASP A 147 4.71 9.26 -6.93
CA ASP A 147 4.71 9.29 -8.39
C ASP A 147 4.39 7.92 -8.99
N VAL A 148 4.95 6.84 -8.43
CA VAL A 148 4.59 5.48 -8.88
C VAL A 148 3.12 5.15 -8.60
N LEU A 149 2.55 5.68 -7.51
CA LEU A 149 1.14 5.49 -7.21
C LEU A 149 0.25 6.20 -8.24
N ILE A 150 0.57 7.46 -8.58
CA ILE A 150 -0.11 8.24 -9.62
C ILE A 150 0.01 7.54 -10.98
N LEU A 151 1.22 7.14 -11.37
CA LEU A 151 1.46 6.42 -12.63
C LEU A 151 0.64 5.14 -12.71
N SER A 152 0.55 4.39 -11.60
CA SER A 152 -0.25 3.16 -11.54
C SER A 152 -1.74 3.44 -11.74
N ILE A 153 -2.27 4.50 -11.13
CA ILE A 153 -3.67 4.91 -11.29
C ILE A 153 -3.93 5.37 -12.74
N GLN A 154 -3.05 6.18 -13.32
CA GLN A 154 -3.12 6.60 -14.73
C GLN A 154 -3.10 5.39 -15.67
N PHE A 155 -2.21 4.44 -15.43
CA PHE A 155 -2.12 3.21 -16.21
C PHE A 155 -3.42 2.39 -16.13
N LEU A 156 -3.97 2.23 -14.93
CA LEU A 156 -5.25 1.55 -14.72
C LEU A 156 -6.41 2.26 -15.40
N LEU A 157 -6.48 3.58 -15.33
CA LEU A 157 -7.53 4.37 -16.00
C LEU A 157 -7.46 4.24 -17.53
N LYS A 158 -6.24 4.14 -18.08
CA LYS A 158 -6.03 3.95 -19.53
C LYS A 158 -6.30 2.52 -19.98
N TYR A 159 -5.77 1.52 -19.28
CA TYR A 159 -5.74 0.13 -19.75
C TYR A 159 -6.63 -0.84 -18.98
N ASN A 160 -7.42 -0.34 -18.02
CA ASN A 160 -8.36 -1.04 -17.14
C ASN A 160 -7.76 -2.13 -16.23
N SER A 161 -6.50 -2.50 -16.40
CA SER A 161 -5.85 -3.58 -15.66
C SER A 161 -4.35 -3.53 -15.85
N PHE A 162 -3.63 -4.18 -14.94
CA PHE A 162 -2.21 -4.43 -15.06
C PHE A 162 -1.77 -5.70 -14.33
N ASP A 163 -0.71 -6.33 -14.82
CA ASP A 163 0.07 -7.31 -14.08
C ASP A 163 1.47 -6.77 -13.74
N LYS A 164 2.32 -7.62 -13.18
CA LYS A 164 3.67 -7.25 -12.78
C LYS A 164 4.55 -6.86 -13.97
N VAL A 165 4.36 -7.47 -15.14
CA VAL A 165 5.16 -7.19 -16.33
C VAL A 165 4.78 -5.82 -16.89
N GLU A 166 3.49 -5.54 -17.02
CA GLU A 166 2.99 -4.24 -17.48
C GLU A 166 3.35 -3.11 -16.50
N PHE A 167 3.29 -3.38 -15.19
CA PHE A 167 3.78 -2.44 -14.19
C PHE A 167 5.28 -2.15 -14.36
N CYS A 168 6.11 -3.17 -14.66
CA CYS A 168 7.53 -2.95 -14.95
C CYS A 168 7.73 -2.19 -16.26
N TYR A 169 6.92 -2.45 -17.28
CA TYR A 169 6.96 -1.67 -18.52
C TYR A 169 6.63 -0.18 -18.27
N MET A 170 5.60 0.11 -17.46
CA MET A 170 5.29 1.47 -17.03
C MET A 170 6.47 2.14 -16.31
N LEU A 171 7.13 1.44 -15.38
CA LEU A 171 8.33 1.95 -14.72
C LEU A 171 9.48 2.19 -15.70
N TYR A 172 9.69 1.29 -16.66
CA TYR A 172 10.70 1.44 -17.70
C TYR A 172 10.46 2.70 -18.53
N CYS A 173 9.23 2.94 -18.96
CA CYS A 173 8.87 4.16 -19.68
C CYS A 173 9.16 5.42 -18.87
N SER A 174 8.75 5.45 -17.60
CA SER A 174 9.00 6.57 -16.70
C SER A 174 10.50 6.82 -16.46
N GLN A 175 11.29 5.76 -16.22
CA GLN A 175 12.73 5.85 -15.93
C GLN A 175 13.57 6.29 -17.14
N ASN A 176 13.05 6.11 -18.36
CA ASN A 176 13.73 6.46 -19.60
C ASN A 176 13.07 7.66 -20.32
N ASN A 177 12.17 8.39 -19.64
CA ASN A 177 11.45 9.53 -20.21
C ASN A 177 10.73 9.22 -21.53
N ILE A 178 10.20 8.00 -21.66
CA ILE A 178 9.41 7.59 -22.83
C ILE A 178 8.00 8.14 -22.68
N THR A 179 7.71 9.19 -23.43
CA THR A 179 6.42 9.91 -23.41
C THR A 179 5.48 9.50 -24.55
N ASN A 180 5.93 8.64 -25.47
CA ASN A 180 5.12 8.20 -26.60
C ASN A 180 4.01 7.21 -26.15
N TYR A 181 2.84 7.75 -25.86
CA TYR A 181 1.69 6.99 -25.39
C TYR A 181 1.08 6.05 -26.45
N ALA A 182 1.27 6.33 -27.75
CA ALA A 182 0.72 5.51 -28.84
C ALA A 182 1.52 4.22 -29.03
N GLU A 183 2.86 4.32 -29.00
CA GLU A 183 3.75 3.16 -29.04
C GLU A 183 3.58 2.27 -27.80
N SER A 184 3.40 2.89 -26.64
CA SER A 184 3.08 2.17 -25.40
C SER A 184 1.77 1.39 -25.49
N GLU A 185 0.76 1.92 -26.17
CA GLU A 185 -0.52 1.24 -26.33
C GLU A 185 -0.40 0.00 -27.24
N GLN A 186 0.33 0.11 -28.34
CA GLN A 186 0.59 -1.02 -29.24
C GLN A 186 1.37 -2.13 -28.52
N ILE A 187 2.40 -1.78 -27.73
CA ILE A 187 3.18 -2.75 -26.94
C ILE A 187 2.29 -3.49 -25.93
N ILE A 188 1.43 -2.77 -25.20
CA ILE A 188 0.51 -3.37 -24.24
C ILE A 188 -0.50 -4.30 -24.94
N GLN A 189 -1.04 -3.89 -26.09
CA GLN A 189 -1.97 -4.72 -26.86
C GLN A 189 -1.30 -6.00 -27.38
N GLN A 190 -0.10 -5.90 -27.97
CA GLN A 190 0.66 -7.06 -28.45
C GLN A 190 1.05 -8.01 -27.31
N TYR A 191 1.44 -7.46 -26.15
CA TYR A 191 1.73 -8.25 -24.95
C TYR A 191 0.51 -9.04 -24.49
N ARG A 192 -0.64 -8.38 -24.34
CA ARG A 192 -1.90 -9.03 -23.91
C ARG A 192 -2.41 -10.07 -24.91
N ALA A 193 -2.16 -9.85 -26.21
CA ALA A 193 -2.50 -10.80 -27.27
C ALA A 193 -1.51 -11.98 -27.37
N GLY A 194 -0.42 -11.97 -26.61
CA GLY A 194 0.62 -13.00 -26.67
C GLY A 194 1.52 -12.91 -27.91
N HIS A 195 1.46 -11.81 -28.65
CA HIS A 195 2.32 -11.55 -29.82
C HIS A 195 3.67 -10.95 -29.44
N LEU A 196 3.81 -10.45 -28.21
CA LEU A 196 5.03 -9.89 -27.67
C LEU A 196 5.31 -10.47 -26.29
N GLU A 197 6.51 -11.00 -26.10
CA GLU A 197 7.04 -11.32 -24.77
C GLU A 197 7.88 -10.14 -24.25
N ILE A 198 7.66 -9.74 -22.99
CA ILE A 198 8.46 -8.71 -22.32
C ILE A 198 9.27 -9.38 -21.21
N ASN A 199 10.58 -9.54 -21.45
CA ASN A 199 11.52 -10.09 -20.49
C ASN A 199 12.00 -8.99 -19.56
N VAL A 200 11.60 -9.07 -18.29
CA VAL A 200 11.94 -8.06 -17.28
C VAL A 200 13.13 -8.50 -16.46
N LYS A 201 14.19 -7.68 -16.48
CA LYS A 201 15.32 -7.77 -15.58
C LYS A 201 15.31 -6.57 -14.63
N SER A 202 15.78 -6.81 -13.41
CA SER A 202 15.79 -5.84 -12.33
C SER A 202 17.23 -5.47 -11.99
N ASP A 203 17.54 -4.18 -12.03
CA ASP A 203 18.81 -3.65 -11.57
C ASP A 203 18.71 -3.36 -10.05
N THR A 204 19.35 -4.22 -9.26
CA THR A 204 19.25 -4.27 -7.79
C THR A 204 20.60 -4.11 -7.12
N TYR A 205 20.61 -3.67 -5.86
CA TYR A 205 21.83 -3.68 -5.05
C TYR A 205 22.30 -5.11 -4.76
N ASP A 206 23.60 -5.35 -4.88
CA ASP A 206 24.17 -6.62 -4.48
C ASP A 206 24.34 -6.68 -2.96
N LYS A 207 23.34 -7.25 -2.28
CA LYS A 207 23.38 -7.44 -0.84
C LYS A 207 24.57 -8.28 -0.34
N LYS A 208 25.23 -9.05 -1.21
CA LYS A 208 26.38 -9.89 -0.81
C LYS A 208 27.64 -9.08 -0.58
N THR A 209 27.81 -7.95 -1.26
CA THR A 209 29.00 -7.11 -1.14
C THR A 209 28.89 -6.12 0.02
N GLY A 210 27.67 -5.88 0.52
CA GLY A 210 27.40 -4.87 1.56
C GLY A 210 27.53 -3.43 1.06
N ASP A 211 27.91 -3.24 -0.20
CA ASP A 211 28.15 -1.94 -0.82
C ASP A 211 26.95 -1.57 -1.70
N ALA A 212 26.27 -0.47 -1.34
CA ALA A 212 25.14 0.05 -2.09
C ALA A 212 25.52 0.62 -3.47
N SER A 213 26.81 0.79 -3.79
CA SER A 213 27.25 1.13 -5.14
C SER A 213 27.27 -0.08 -6.09
N GLN A 214 27.36 -1.29 -5.53
CA GLN A 214 27.44 -2.52 -6.31
C GLN A 214 26.05 -2.97 -6.75
N ARG A 215 25.90 -3.16 -8.05
CA ARG A 215 24.63 -3.46 -8.71
C ARG A 215 24.69 -4.85 -9.34
N LYS A 216 23.57 -5.57 -9.31
CA LYS A 216 23.39 -6.87 -9.97
C LYS A 216 22.06 -6.94 -10.69
N ILE A 217 22.08 -7.69 -11.78
CA ILE A 217 20.88 -8.01 -12.54
C ILE A 217 20.18 -9.21 -11.91
N SER A 218 18.92 -9.02 -11.53
CA SER A 218 18.04 -10.03 -10.92
C SER A 218 16.78 -10.23 -11.77
N GLY A 219 16.03 -11.31 -11.51
CA GLY A 219 14.72 -11.52 -12.13
C GLY A 219 13.65 -10.55 -11.63
N ILE A 220 12.51 -10.55 -12.32
CA ILE A 220 11.32 -9.72 -12.02
C ILE A 220 10.84 -9.84 -10.57
N ASP A 221 11.07 -10.98 -9.90
CA ASP A 221 10.66 -11.20 -8.51
C ASP A 221 11.31 -10.26 -7.51
N SER A 222 12.49 -9.73 -7.83
CA SER A 222 13.16 -8.71 -7.01
C SER A 222 12.49 -7.33 -7.05
N ILE A 223 11.56 -7.09 -7.98
CA ILE A 223 10.72 -5.89 -8.02
C ILE A 223 9.56 -6.09 -7.04
N THR A 224 9.74 -5.59 -5.83
CA THR A 224 8.78 -5.74 -4.72
C THR A 224 7.73 -4.62 -4.69
N CYS A 225 8.00 -3.46 -5.28
CA CYS A 225 7.10 -2.31 -5.26
C CYS A 225 5.73 -2.60 -5.89
N TYR A 226 5.66 -3.44 -6.93
CA TYR A 226 4.41 -3.87 -7.56
C TYR A 226 3.39 -4.38 -6.53
N THR A 227 3.81 -5.34 -5.70
CA THR A 227 2.91 -5.98 -4.73
C THR A 227 2.40 -4.97 -3.71
N TYR A 228 3.25 -4.07 -3.23
CA TYR A 228 2.84 -3.06 -2.25
C TYR A 228 1.88 -2.03 -2.84
N ILE A 229 2.14 -1.54 -4.05
CA ILE A 229 1.26 -0.58 -4.74
C ILE A 229 -0.07 -1.24 -5.09
N ALA A 230 -0.05 -2.42 -5.72
CA ALA A 230 -1.27 -3.11 -6.11
C ALA A 230 -2.12 -3.49 -4.90
N ASN A 231 -1.51 -3.95 -3.80
CA ASN A 231 -2.24 -4.22 -2.57
C ASN A 231 -2.80 -2.94 -1.95
N LEU A 232 -2.08 -1.82 -1.95
CA LEU A 232 -2.60 -0.56 -1.42
C LEU A 232 -3.83 -0.10 -2.20
N LEU A 233 -3.77 -0.13 -3.54
CA LEU A 233 -4.91 0.19 -4.40
C LEU A 233 -6.08 -0.79 -4.19
N SER A 234 -5.79 -2.07 -3.98
CA SER A 234 -6.83 -3.07 -3.72
C SER A 234 -7.50 -2.87 -2.36
N ASN A 235 -6.73 -2.57 -1.31
CA ASN A 235 -7.29 -2.25 0.01
C ASN A 235 -8.09 -0.94 0.03
N ALA A 236 -7.88 -0.05 -0.95
CA ALA A 236 -8.68 1.16 -1.16
C ALA A 236 -9.91 0.92 -2.05
N GLY A 237 -10.19 -0.32 -2.43
CA GLY A 237 -11.29 -0.67 -3.33
C GLY A 237 -11.11 -0.18 -4.78
N ILE A 238 -9.92 0.29 -5.18
CA ILE A 238 -9.68 0.82 -6.54
C ILE A 238 -9.54 -0.33 -7.55
N VAL A 239 -8.88 -1.42 -7.14
CA VAL A 239 -8.66 -2.59 -8.00
C VAL A 239 -9.08 -3.89 -7.32
N ASP A 240 -9.55 -4.83 -8.13
CA ASP A 240 -9.81 -6.19 -7.71
C ASP A 240 -8.70 -7.11 -8.24
N LYS A 241 -8.22 -8.01 -7.38
CA LYS A 241 -7.24 -9.02 -7.76
C LYS A 241 -7.96 -10.15 -8.49
N THR A 242 -7.53 -10.45 -9.71
CA THR A 242 -8.07 -11.58 -10.47
C THR A 242 -7.16 -12.80 -10.38
N ASN A 243 -7.70 -13.98 -10.72
CA ASN A 243 -7.03 -15.27 -10.58
C ASN A 243 -5.69 -15.36 -11.35
N LYS A 244 -5.44 -14.47 -12.32
CA LYS A 244 -4.26 -14.48 -13.21
C LYS A 244 -3.10 -13.60 -12.75
N LYS A 245 -2.94 -13.37 -11.43
CA LYS A 245 -1.91 -12.44 -10.87
C LYS A 245 -2.03 -10.99 -11.38
N ARG A 246 -3.20 -10.64 -11.89
CA ARG A 246 -3.55 -9.36 -12.49
C ARG A 246 -4.47 -8.59 -11.55
N PHE A 247 -4.39 -7.28 -11.59
CA PHE A 247 -5.31 -6.39 -10.90
C PHE A 247 -6.11 -5.60 -11.94
N GLU A 248 -7.42 -5.55 -11.76
CA GLU A 248 -8.36 -4.91 -12.66
C GLU A 248 -9.02 -3.73 -11.96
N LEU A 249 -9.17 -2.62 -12.67
CA LEU A 249 -9.86 -1.44 -12.16
C LEU A 249 -11.31 -1.80 -11.86
N ARG A 250 -11.75 -1.54 -10.63
CA ARG A 250 -13.13 -1.78 -10.24
C ARG A 250 -14.03 -0.78 -10.95
N SER A 251 -14.91 -1.25 -11.83
CA SER A 251 -15.75 -0.39 -12.67
C SER A 251 -16.56 0.64 -11.87
N SER A 252 -17.07 0.27 -10.70
CA SER A 252 -17.84 1.16 -9.82
C SER A 252 -17.00 2.30 -9.21
N ASN A 253 -15.67 2.19 -9.23
CA ASN A 253 -14.74 3.14 -8.62
C ASN A 253 -13.85 3.85 -9.65
N LYS A 254 -14.17 3.75 -10.95
CA LYS A 254 -13.41 4.42 -12.03
C LYS A 254 -13.38 5.94 -11.85
N GLU A 255 -14.51 6.56 -11.51
CA GLU A 255 -14.59 8.00 -11.26
C GLU A 255 -13.81 8.41 -10.01
N LYS A 256 -13.89 7.61 -8.93
CA LYS A 256 -13.09 7.81 -7.72
C LYS A 256 -11.58 7.74 -8.02
N ALA A 257 -11.16 6.78 -8.83
CA ALA A 257 -9.77 6.65 -9.25
C ALA A 257 -9.32 7.85 -10.12
N ALA A 258 -10.19 8.33 -11.01
CA ALA A 258 -9.91 9.52 -11.82
C ALA A 258 -9.75 10.78 -10.95
N ALA A 259 -10.58 10.94 -9.92
CA ALA A 259 -10.48 12.08 -9.00
C ALA A 259 -9.09 12.15 -8.35
N LEU A 260 -8.50 11.02 -7.95
CA LEU A 260 -7.19 10.99 -7.27
C LEU A 260 -6.09 11.72 -8.06
N ILE A 261 -6.17 11.70 -9.39
CA ILE A 261 -5.16 12.26 -10.28
C ILE A 261 -5.59 13.55 -10.99
N ALA A 262 -6.82 14.04 -10.75
CA ALA A 262 -7.34 15.30 -11.24
C ALA A 262 -6.78 16.49 -10.44
#